data_AF-A0A7C3LAZ2-F1
#
_entry.id   AF-A0A7C3LAZ2-F1
#
_cell.length_a   1.000
_cell.length_b   1.000
_cell.length_c   1.000
_cell.angle_alpha   90.00
_cell.angle_beta   90.00
_cell.angle_gamma   90.00
#
_symmetry.space_group_name_H-M   'P 1'
#
loop_
_entity.id
_entity.type
_entity.pdbx_description
1 polymer ?
#
loop_
_entity_poly.entity_id
_entity_poly.type
_entity_poly.pdbx_seq_one_letter_code
_entity_poly.pdbx_strand_id
1 'polypeptide(L)'
;MHLRMKNFMPGENTLMVLIASFIGAGAGLVSILFRSVLELVHKIIFVNGYSYAQHGGWHILLLPLVPICGMILLIPLSLFFPGEINGYGLPKFLRKVNMEGGYIRFRTIILKILSCSLTIGTGNSAGVEGPIALVGGALGSQCGQFFRVSGERMKIYIAAGSAGAIAAVFNAPIAGVFFAAEIVLLGTYEISSFSALVVSSAIATVVSRAYYGESPVFQIPPYHLVSSFAELPLYMLMGLFMGIIAVLHIRFFYKTRDLFANWNIHPQFKPIVGAFLVGLIAIFFPNVMGDGYEYIKIVLAGHAVLWVMAVLIFLKIAAPPITLGAGGSGGTFAPALFIGAVAGGAFGGVVHHLFPLHTAAAGAYAAVGVGAFLAASTHSPLTAIFLLFEMTGDYRIIIPVMLSSIIGTTVAHWLCKDSIDTVDFTREGIDIHEGRETAIMKSIKVGTLLDEDVNFISENANVDQLLKIFSMAKDGFYFPVINETGMMTGIVSLQDVKTVLHDEKLRCNATVGKVCARNVIFVTPEDNLYDAMRIFDIKGFDEIPVVEDKNSPWVLGMLKRRDILEAYHREVIKRGISAKSCPIKFD
;
A
#
# COMPACT_ATOMS: atom_id res chain seq x y z
N MET A 1 -31.58 -2.52 -41.71
CA MET A 1 -31.32 -3.53 -40.65
C MET A 1 -30.14 -3.19 -39.72
N HIS A 2 -29.29 -2.20 -40.03
CA HIS A 2 -28.19 -1.77 -39.12
C HIS A 2 -28.57 -0.75 -38.03
N LEU A 3 -29.76 -0.15 -38.07
CA LEU A 3 -30.19 0.84 -37.07
C LEU A 3 -30.86 0.23 -35.81
N ARG A 4 -31.17 -1.07 -35.80
CA ARG A 4 -31.82 -1.74 -34.66
C ARG A 4 -30.88 -2.42 -33.66
N MET A 5 -29.58 -2.56 -33.99
CA MET A 5 -28.60 -3.19 -33.09
C MET A 5 -27.93 -2.23 -32.09
N LYS A 6 -28.00 -0.91 -32.31
CA LYS A 6 -27.42 0.07 -31.38
C LYS A 6 -28.18 0.18 -30.04
N ASN A 7 -29.44 -0.25 -30.01
CA ASN A 7 -30.25 -0.26 -28.79
C ASN A 7 -30.06 -1.51 -27.91
N PHE A 8 -29.24 -2.48 -28.35
CA PHE A 8 -28.91 -3.69 -27.58
C PHE A 8 -27.48 -3.67 -27.03
N MET A 9 -26.68 -2.64 -27.33
CA MET A 9 -25.38 -2.48 -26.67
C MET A 9 -25.62 -1.95 -25.26
N PRO A 10 -25.27 -2.70 -24.20
CA PRO A 10 -25.39 -2.21 -22.84
C PRO A 10 -24.63 -0.88 -22.73
N GLY A 11 -25.22 0.09 -22.03
CA GLY A 11 -24.52 1.34 -21.71
C GLY A 11 -23.20 1.05 -20.99
N GLU A 12 -22.26 1.99 -21.01
CA GLU A 12 -20.92 1.76 -20.46
C GLU A 12 -20.93 1.26 -19.00
N ASN A 13 -21.83 1.80 -18.18
CA ASN A 13 -22.04 1.35 -16.80
C ASN A 13 -22.60 -0.07 -16.70
N THR A 14 -23.52 -0.45 -17.60
CA THR A 14 -24.09 -1.80 -17.65
C THR A 14 -23.03 -2.83 -18.07
N LEU A 15 -22.19 -2.49 -19.05
CA LEU A 15 -21.07 -3.34 -19.46
C LEU A 15 -20.06 -3.53 -18.33
N MET A 16 -19.73 -2.45 -17.62
CA MET A 16 -18.83 -2.48 -16.47
C MET A 16 -19.36 -3.40 -15.36
N VAL A 17 -20.64 -3.30 -15.02
CA VAL A 17 -21.30 -4.17 -14.03
C VAL A 17 -21.29 -5.63 -14.49
N LEU A 18 -21.57 -5.90 -15.76
CA LEU A 18 -21.55 -7.25 -16.31
C LEU A 18 -20.14 -7.86 -16.27
N ILE A 19 -19.10 -7.09 -16.58
CA ILE A 19 -17.70 -7.53 -16.44
C ILE A 19 -17.36 -7.75 -14.97
N ALA A 20 -17.77 -6.86 -14.07
CA ALA A 20 -17.56 -7.00 -12.64
C ALA A 20 -18.21 -8.27 -12.07
N SER A 21 -19.37 -8.68 -12.62
CA SER A 21 -20.02 -9.94 -12.29
C SER A 21 -19.16 -11.16 -12.64
N PHE A 22 -18.59 -11.18 -13.85
CA PHE A 22 -17.67 -12.26 -14.26
C PHE A 22 -16.40 -12.27 -13.43
N ILE A 23 -15.85 -11.08 -13.11
CA ILE A 23 -14.70 -10.95 -12.21
C ILE A 23 -15.05 -11.52 -10.83
N GLY A 24 -16.25 -11.22 -10.29
CA GLY A 24 -16.71 -11.72 -8.99
C GLY A 24 -16.82 -13.24 -8.98
N ALA A 25 -17.44 -13.83 -10.00
CA ALA A 25 -17.54 -15.28 -10.11
C ALA A 25 -16.16 -15.94 -10.18
N GLY A 26 -15.25 -15.38 -10.99
CA GLY A 26 -13.86 -15.84 -11.07
C GLY A 26 -13.09 -15.69 -9.75
N ALA A 27 -13.24 -14.57 -9.07
CA ALA A 27 -12.61 -14.32 -7.77
C ALA A 27 -13.10 -15.30 -6.69
N GLY A 28 -14.39 -15.64 -6.68
CA GLY A 28 -14.96 -16.68 -5.82
C GLY A 28 -14.33 -18.05 -6.09
N LEU A 29 -14.29 -18.48 -7.36
CA LEU A 29 -13.70 -19.77 -7.75
C LEU A 29 -12.20 -19.86 -7.41
N VAL A 30 -11.45 -18.79 -7.67
CA VAL A 30 -10.01 -18.79 -7.37
C VAL A 30 -9.74 -18.70 -5.86
N SER A 31 -10.62 -18.07 -5.08
CA SER A 31 -10.55 -18.09 -3.62
C SER A 31 -10.75 -19.49 -3.05
N ILE A 32 -11.72 -20.24 -3.61
CA ILE A 32 -11.92 -21.68 -3.28
C ILE A 32 -10.66 -22.47 -3.64
N LEU A 33 -10.13 -22.29 -4.85
CA LEU A 33 -8.90 -22.98 -5.28
C LEU A 33 -7.73 -22.68 -4.33
N PHE A 34 -7.50 -21.42 -3.96
CA PHE A 34 -6.41 -21.05 -3.07
C PHE A 34 -6.57 -21.70 -1.69
N ARG A 35 -7.77 -21.64 -1.10
CA ARG A 35 -8.05 -22.30 0.19
C ARG A 35 -7.83 -23.81 0.11
N SER A 36 -8.34 -24.49 -0.92
CA SER A 36 -8.15 -25.93 -1.09
C SER A 36 -6.69 -26.33 -1.23
N VAL A 37 -5.87 -25.55 -1.95
CA VAL A 37 -4.42 -25.83 -2.07
C VAL A 37 -3.70 -25.58 -0.74
N LEU A 38 -4.07 -24.55 0.01
CA LEU A 38 -3.52 -24.30 1.34
C LEU A 38 -3.88 -25.42 2.32
N GLU A 39 -5.15 -25.81 2.38
CA GLU A 39 -5.63 -26.92 3.21
C GLU A 39 -4.95 -28.24 2.86
N LEU A 40 -4.72 -28.48 1.57
CA LEU A 40 -3.98 -29.66 1.11
C LEU A 40 -2.55 -29.69 1.65
N VAL A 41 -1.80 -28.58 1.53
CA VAL A 41 -0.44 -28.47 2.08
C VAL A 41 -0.46 -28.61 3.60
N HIS A 42 -1.42 -27.96 4.27
CA HIS A 42 -1.59 -28.04 5.72
C HIS A 42 -1.85 -29.46 6.18
N LYS A 43 -2.76 -30.19 5.54
CA LYS A 43 -3.09 -31.57 5.89
C LYS A 43 -1.92 -32.52 5.62
N ILE A 44 -1.25 -32.40 4.48
CA ILE A 44 -0.18 -33.33 4.09
C ILE A 44 1.09 -33.10 4.92
N ILE A 45 1.50 -31.84 5.10
CA ILE A 45 2.79 -31.51 5.71
C ILE A 45 2.63 -31.17 7.18
N PHE A 46 1.79 -30.18 7.51
CA PHE A 46 1.70 -29.66 8.86
C PHE A 46 1.03 -30.64 9.82
N VAL A 47 -0.17 -31.15 9.51
CA VAL A 47 -0.90 -32.07 10.42
C VAL A 47 -0.08 -33.34 10.68
N ASN A 48 0.47 -33.94 9.63
CA ASN A 48 1.29 -35.14 9.77
C ASN A 48 2.59 -34.83 10.55
N GLY A 49 3.33 -33.80 10.16
CA GLY A 49 4.59 -33.43 10.81
C GLY A 49 4.41 -33.01 12.27
N TYR A 50 3.35 -32.26 12.57
CA TYR A 50 2.99 -31.83 13.92
C TYR A 50 2.57 -33.01 14.80
N SER A 51 1.79 -33.96 14.25
CA SER A 51 1.43 -35.20 14.97
C SER A 51 2.68 -35.98 15.38
N TYR A 52 3.66 -36.15 14.50
CA TYR A 52 4.95 -36.77 14.85
C TYR A 52 5.69 -36.01 15.96
N ALA A 53 5.71 -34.68 15.91
CA ALA A 53 6.34 -33.85 16.95
C ALA A 53 5.62 -33.94 18.31
N GLN A 54 4.30 -34.23 18.32
CA GLN A 54 3.50 -34.37 19.54
C GLN A 54 3.63 -35.73 20.26
N HIS A 55 4.38 -36.69 19.72
CA HIS A 55 4.64 -37.98 20.41
C HIS A 55 5.49 -37.83 21.69
N GLY A 56 5.91 -36.61 22.04
CA GLY A 56 6.58 -36.28 23.29
C GLY A 56 8.08 -36.58 23.30
N GLY A 57 8.75 -36.15 24.39
CA GLY A 57 10.19 -36.29 24.55
C GLY A 57 10.99 -35.42 23.58
N TRP A 58 11.99 -36.00 22.94
CA TRP A 58 12.89 -35.31 22.01
C TRP A 58 12.25 -35.02 20.63
N HIS A 59 11.10 -35.61 20.31
CA HIS A 59 10.40 -35.40 19.03
C HIS A 59 9.93 -33.95 18.85
N ILE A 60 9.66 -33.22 19.93
CA ILE A 60 9.28 -31.81 19.84
C ILE A 60 10.41 -30.93 19.25
N LEU A 61 11.67 -31.36 19.39
CA LEU A 61 12.82 -30.70 18.78
C LEU A 61 12.83 -30.82 17.24
N LEU A 62 12.03 -31.72 16.68
CA LEU A 62 11.85 -31.87 15.23
C LEU A 62 10.80 -30.90 14.67
N LEU A 63 10.03 -30.21 15.52
CA LEU A 63 8.99 -29.26 15.09
C LEU A 63 9.50 -28.20 14.10
N PRO A 64 10.72 -27.62 14.24
CA PRO A 64 11.25 -26.67 13.27
C PRO A 64 11.42 -27.23 11.85
N LEU A 65 11.51 -28.56 11.67
CA LEU A 65 11.63 -29.17 10.35
C LEU A 65 10.37 -28.98 9.49
N VAL A 66 9.20 -28.84 10.13
CA VAL A 66 7.91 -28.67 9.43
C VAL A 66 7.86 -27.35 8.64
N PRO A 67 8.07 -26.16 9.25
CA PRO A 67 8.11 -24.90 8.50
C PRO A 67 9.32 -24.81 7.55
N ILE A 68 10.45 -25.46 7.89
CA ILE A 68 11.63 -25.51 7.01
C ILE A 68 11.33 -26.25 5.72
N CYS A 69 10.59 -27.35 5.78
CA CYS A 69 10.18 -28.11 4.59
C CYS A 69 9.44 -27.22 3.58
N GLY A 70 8.52 -26.37 4.05
CA GLY A 70 7.81 -25.43 3.18
C GLY A 70 8.73 -24.42 2.50
N MET A 71 9.74 -23.91 3.22
CA MET A 71 10.72 -22.98 2.64
C MET A 71 11.67 -23.65 1.66
N ILE A 72 12.04 -24.91 1.89
CA ILE A 72 12.82 -25.70 0.93
C ILE A 72 12.02 -25.92 -0.36
N LEU A 73 10.73 -26.27 -0.25
CA LEU A 73 9.84 -26.43 -1.39
C LEU A 73 9.58 -25.11 -2.15
N LEU A 74 9.78 -23.96 -1.49
CA LEU A 74 9.68 -22.64 -2.11
C LEU A 74 10.90 -22.30 -3.00
N ILE A 75 12.07 -22.89 -2.74
CA ILE A 75 13.33 -22.56 -3.43
C ILE A 75 13.23 -22.76 -4.95
N PRO A 76 12.81 -23.93 -5.48
CA PRO A 76 12.73 -24.13 -6.92
C PRO A 76 11.87 -23.06 -7.60
N LEU A 77 10.71 -22.75 -7.01
CA LEU A 77 9.81 -21.74 -7.53
C LEU A 77 10.53 -20.38 -7.62
N SER A 78 11.21 -19.97 -6.54
CA SER A 78 11.90 -18.68 -6.46
C SER A 78 13.13 -18.59 -7.39
N LEU A 79 13.76 -19.71 -7.73
CA LEU A 79 14.85 -19.78 -8.71
C LEU A 79 14.33 -19.63 -10.14
N PHE A 80 13.19 -20.26 -10.47
CA PHE A 80 12.59 -20.15 -11.80
C PHE A 80 11.89 -18.80 -12.05
N PHE A 81 11.39 -18.14 -11.01
CA PHE A 81 10.69 -16.85 -11.11
C PHE A 81 11.25 -15.81 -10.12
N PRO A 82 12.47 -15.30 -10.35
CA PRO A 82 13.12 -14.35 -9.45
C PRO A 82 12.30 -13.06 -9.29
N GLY A 83 12.15 -12.61 -8.04
CA GLY A 83 11.46 -11.35 -7.71
C GLY A 83 9.93 -11.40 -7.65
N GLU A 84 9.30 -12.49 -8.11
CA GLU A 84 7.82 -12.65 -8.13
C GLU A 84 7.26 -13.40 -6.92
N ILE A 85 8.10 -14.14 -6.19
CA ILE A 85 7.65 -15.12 -5.17
C ILE A 85 7.93 -14.66 -3.75
N ASN A 86 9.19 -14.30 -3.46
CA ASN A 86 9.65 -14.11 -2.10
C ASN A 86 9.16 -12.78 -1.49
N GLY A 87 8.82 -12.83 -0.21
CA GLY A 87 8.56 -11.67 0.64
C GLY A 87 7.13 -11.12 0.61
N TYR A 88 6.98 -9.97 1.26
CA TYR A 88 5.71 -9.26 1.39
C TYR A 88 5.29 -8.61 0.06
N GLY A 89 4.18 -9.08 -0.52
CA GLY A 89 3.80 -8.77 -1.90
C GLY A 89 2.79 -7.62 -2.06
N LEU A 90 2.10 -7.21 -1.00
CA LEU A 90 1.01 -6.23 -1.10
C LEU A 90 1.49 -4.83 -1.57
N PRO A 91 2.59 -4.25 -1.05
CA PRO A 91 3.07 -2.94 -1.51
C PRO A 91 3.43 -2.94 -3.00
N LYS A 92 4.08 -4.01 -3.49
CA LYS A 92 4.37 -4.18 -4.93
C LYS A 92 3.11 -4.26 -5.78
N PHE A 93 2.05 -4.88 -5.25
CA PHE A 93 0.75 -4.90 -5.91
C PHE A 93 0.12 -3.51 -5.94
N LEU A 94 0.07 -2.79 -4.81
CA LEU A 94 -0.48 -1.43 -4.75
C LEU A 94 0.25 -0.47 -5.70
N ARG A 95 1.59 -0.59 -5.81
CA ARG A 95 2.38 0.14 -6.80
C ARG A 95 1.92 -0.14 -8.23
N LYS A 96 1.77 -1.42 -8.58
CA LYS A 96 1.32 -1.81 -9.93
C LYS A 96 -0.02 -1.21 -10.29
N VAL A 97 -0.97 -1.26 -9.36
CA VAL A 97 -2.33 -0.74 -9.55
C VAL A 97 -2.33 0.77 -9.69
N ASN A 98 -1.68 1.48 -8.77
CA ASN A 98 -1.83 2.93 -8.67
C ASN A 98 -0.83 3.71 -9.52
N MET A 99 0.34 3.13 -9.85
CA MET A 99 1.43 3.83 -10.53
C MET A 99 1.87 3.23 -11.87
N GLU A 100 1.73 1.91 -12.06
CA GLU A 100 2.23 1.19 -13.26
C GLU A 100 1.10 0.69 -14.19
N GLY A 101 -0.07 1.32 -14.13
CA GLY A 101 -1.19 1.05 -15.05
C GLY A 101 -1.92 -0.27 -14.84
N GLY A 102 -1.64 -1.01 -13.76
CA GLY A 102 -2.41 -2.18 -13.34
C GLY A 102 -2.19 -3.44 -14.17
N TYR A 103 -1.15 -3.51 -15.00
CA TYR A 103 -0.88 -4.71 -15.80
C TYR A 103 -0.25 -5.83 -14.95
N ILE A 104 -1.02 -6.90 -14.69
CA ILE A 104 -0.58 -8.04 -13.87
C ILE A 104 -0.67 -9.31 -14.72
N ARG A 105 0.39 -10.11 -14.76
CA ARG A 105 0.45 -11.35 -15.58
C ARG A 105 -0.37 -12.47 -14.94
N PHE A 106 -1.06 -13.28 -15.75
CA PHE A 106 -1.84 -14.44 -15.29
C PHE A 106 -1.03 -15.40 -14.40
N ARG A 107 0.24 -15.67 -14.76
CA ARG A 107 1.12 -16.55 -13.97
C ARG A 107 1.26 -16.14 -12.50
N THR A 108 1.10 -14.85 -12.19
CA THR A 108 1.16 -14.33 -10.82
C THR A 108 0.12 -14.99 -9.92
N ILE A 109 -1.06 -15.32 -10.48
CA ILE A 109 -2.13 -16.02 -9.74
C ILE A 109 -1.63 -17.37 -9.24
N ILE A 110 -1.12 -18.20 -10.16
CA ILE A 110 -0.65 -19.55 -9.85
C ILE A 110 0.54 -19.51 -8.88
N LEU A 111 1.53 -18.64 -9.16
CA LEU A 111 2.72 -18.51 -8.32
C LEU A 111 2.37 -18.05 -6.91
N LYS A 112 1.40 -17.13 -6.75
CA LYS A 112 1.04 -16.62 -5.43
C LYS A 112 0.22 -17.62 -4.62
N ILE A 113 -0.69 -18.36 -5.25
CA ILE A 113 -1.40 -19.49 -4.62
C ILE A 113 -0.38 -20.51 -4.10
N LEU A 114 0.50 -21.02 -4.96
CA LEU A 114 1.46 -22.06 -4.57
C LEU A 114 2.43 -21.58 -3.47
N SER A 115 3.04 -20.41 -3.65
CA SER A 115 4.03 -19.89 -2.70
C SER A 115 3.46 -19.60 -1.33
N CYS A 116 2.25 -19.03 -1.26
CA CYS A 116 1.60 -18.73 0.01
C CYS A 116 1.08 -20.00 0.70
N SER A 117 0.52 -20.94 -0.06
CA SER A 117 0.12 -22.25 0.47
C SER A 117 1.30 -23.03 1.04
N LEU A 118 2.47 -23.00 0.39
CA LEU A 118 3.69 -23.62 0.92
C LEU A 118 4.20 -22.92 2.19
N THR A 119 4.13 -21.59 2.25
CA THR A 119 4.59 -20.83 3.42
C THR A 119 3.67 -21.07 4.62
N ILE A 120 2.38 -20.74 4.47
CA ILE A 120 1.39 -20.74 5.55
C ILE A 120 0.97 -22.17 5.88
N GLY A 121 0.75 -23.00 4.87
CA GLY A 121 0.33 -24.40 5.04
C GLY A 121 1.37 -25.26 5.75
N THR A 122 2.66 -24.90 5.76
CA THR A 122 3.69 -25.61 6.55
C THR A 122 3.89 -25.03 7.96
N GLY A 123 3.06 -24.06 8.36
CA GLY A 123 3.06 -23.50 9.71
C GLY A 123 3.97 -22.29 9.90
N ASN A 124 4.56 -21.72 8.83
CA ASN A 124 5.21 -20.41 8.96
C ASN A 124 4.15 -19.32 9.25
N SER A 125 4.48 -18.35 10.10
CA SER A 125 3.53 -17.35 10.56
C SER A 125 3.29 -16.29 9.49
N ALA A 126 2.17 -16.36 8.77
CA ALA A 126 1.74 -15.35 7.81
C ALA A 126 0.23 -15.48 7.53
N GLY A 127 -0.36 -14.46 6.90
CA GLY A 127 -1.77 -14.42 6.50
C GLY A 127 -2.00 -14.61 5.01
N VAL A 128 -3.22 -15.01 4.64
CA VAL A 128 -3.63 -15.29 3.25
C VAL A 128 -4.23 -14.08 2.54
N GLU A 129 -4.57 -13.02 3.27
CA GLU A 129 -5.46 -11.94 2.83
C GLU A 129 -4.79 -11.01 1.82
N GLY A 130 -3.55 -10.59 2.08
CA GLY A 130 -2.78 -9.81 1.11
C GLY A 130 -2.60 -10.58 -0.21
N PRO A 131 -2.14 -11.84 -0.17
CA PRO A 131 -2.08 -12.72 -1.33
C PRO A 131 -3.40 -12.92 -2.07
N ILE A 132 -4.52 -13.15 -1.38
CA ILE A 132 -5.80 -13.42 -2.04
C ILE A 132 -6.38 -12.15 -2.68
N ALA A 133 -6.20 -10.98 -2.06
CA ALA A 133 -6.52 -9.70 -2.68
C ALA A 133 -5.71 -9.47 -3.96
N LEU A 134 -4.41 -9.80 -3.95
CA LEU A 134 -3.54 -9.72 -5.13
C LEU A 134 -3.99 -10.69 -6.22
N VAL A 135 -4.32 -11.93 -5.86
CA VAL A 135 -4.79 -12.96 -6.79
C VAL A 135 -6.13 -12.55 -7.42
N GLY A 136 -7.08 -12.06 -6.62
CA GLY A 136 -8.34 -11.51 -7.12
C GLY A 136 -8.12 -10.30 -8.03
N GLY A 137 -7.25 -9.38 -7.61
CA GLY A 137 -6.90 -8.21 -8.42
C GLY A 137 -6.20 -8.59 -9.73
N ALA A 138 -5.38 -9.64 -9.74
CA ALA A 138 -4.75 -10.17 -10.94
C ALA A 138 -5.79 -10.73 -11.93
N LEU A 139 -6.85 -11.39 -11.46
CA LEU A 139 -7.98 -11.79 -12.31
C LEU A 139 -8.68 -10.57 -12.90
N GLY A 140 -8.94 -9.55 -12.08
CA GLY A 140 -9.49 -8.27 -12.54
C GLY A 140 -8.63 -7.63 -13.63
N SER A 141 -7.31 -7.63 -13.46
CA SER A 141 -6.35 -7.15 -14.45
C SER A 141 -6.40 -7.97 -15.76
N GLN A 142 -6.50 -9.29 -15.66
CA GLN A 142 -6.60 -10.16 -16.84
C GLN A 142 -7.90 -9.91 -17.63
N CYS A 143 -9.03 -9.73 -16.94
CA CYS A 143 -10.27 -9.31 -17.58
C CYS A 143 -10.12 -7.93 -18.25
N GLY A 144 -9.53 -6.96 -17.56
CA GLY A 144 -9.28 -5.63 -18.13
C GLY A 144 -8.37 -5.66 -19.37
N GLN A 145 -7.34 -6.50 -19.37
CA GLN A 145 -6.44 -6.70 -20.52
C GLN A 145 -7.17 -7.33 -21.70
N PHE A 146 -8.02 -8.33 -21.43
CA PHE A 146 -8.82 -8.99 -22.46
C PHE A 146 -9.78 -8.01 -23.15
N PHE A 147 -10.44 -7.15 -22.37
CA PHE A 147 -11.35 -6.11 -22.90
C PHE A 147 -10.65 -4.82 -23.32
N ARG A 148 -9.31 -4.74 -23.23
CA ARG A 148 -8.48 -3.58 -23.62
C ARG A 148 -8.96 -2.25 -23.03
N VAL A 149 -9.26 -2.24 -21.74
CA VAL A 149 -9.77 -1.03 -21.07
C VAL A 149 -8.67 0.00 -20.75
N SER A 150 -9.07 1.24 -20.51
CA SER A 150 -8.17 2.32 -20.07
C SER A 150 -7.56 2.03 -18.69
N GLY A 151 -6.48 2.74 -18.33
CA GLY A 151 -5.78 2.55 -17.05
C GLY A 151 -6.67 2.81 -15.82
N GLU A 152 -7.59 3.76 -15.90
CA GLU A 152 -8.53 4.05 -14.80
C GLU A 152 -9.57 2.93 -14.62
N ARG A 153 -10.18 2.45 -15.72
CA ARG A 153 -11.07 1.29 -15.70
C ARG A 153 -10.33 0.01 -15.26
N MET A 154 -9.07 -0.15 -15.65
CA MET A 154 -8.21 -1.24 -15.20
C MET A 154 -8.12 -1.27 -13.66
N LYS A 155 -7.85 -0.12 -13.02
CA LYS A 155 -7.81 -0.03 -11.54
C LYS A 155 -9.12 -0.50 -10.92
N ILE A 156 -10.25 -0.11 -11.49
CA ILE A 156 -11.56 -0.50 -10.97
C ILE A 156 -11.79 -2.01 -11.08
N TYR A 157 -11.42 -2.64 -12.19
CA TYR A 157 -11.56 -4.09 -12.36
C TYR A 157 -10.62 -4.88 -11.44
N ILE A 158 -9.40 -4.40 -11.22
CA ILE A 158 -8.50 -4.98 -10.23
C ILE A 158 -9.12 -4.85 -8.83
N ALA A 159 -9.58 -3.67 -8.46
CA ALA A 159 -10.22 -3.43 -7.17
C ALA A 159 -11.47 -4.30 -6.99
N ALA A 160 -12.28 -4.50 -8.04
CA ALA A 160 -13.44 -5.39 -8.03
C ALA A 160 -13.02 -6.85 -7.78
N GLY A 161 -11.96 -7.32 -8.45
CA GLY A 161 -11.41 -8.66 -8.21
C GLY A 161 -10.86 -8.84 -6.79
N SER A 162 -10.17 -7.83 -6.25
CA SER A 162 -9.70 -7.83 -4.85
C SER A 162 -10.87 -7.84 -3.87
N ALA A 163 -11.91 -7.03 -4.10
CA ALA A 163 -13.14 -7.00 -3.29
C ALA A 163 -13.82 -8.37 -3.29
N GLY A 164 -14.02 -8.96 -4.47
CA GLY A 164 -14.57 -10.30 -4.63
C GLY A 164 -13.79 -11.38 -3.89
N ALA A 165 -12.46 -11.36 -4.00
CA ALA A 165 -11.61 -12.36 -3.34
C ALA A 165 -11.64 -12.24 -1.81
N ILE A 166 -11.55 -11.03 -1.27
CA ILE A 166 -11.67 -10.80 0.19
C ILE A 166 -13.06 -11.20 0.69
N ALA A 167 -14.11 -10.82 -0.02
CA ALA A 167 -15.48 -11.18 0.31
C ALA A 167 -15.71 -12.70 0.33
N ALA A 168 -15.21 -13.41 -0.69
CA ALA A 168 -15.32 -14.86 -0.78
C ALA A 168 -14.60 -15.58 0.37
N VAL A 169 -13.45 -15.07 0.80
CA VAL A 169 -12.66 -15.67 1.89
C VAL A 169 -13.34 -15.47 3.23
N PHE A 170 -13.82 -14.27 3.49
CA PHE A 170 -14.34 -13.90 4.81
C PHE A 170 -15.83 -14.08 4.97
N ASN A 171 -16.52 -14.47 3.91
CA ASN A 171 -17.98 -14.40 3.85
C ASN A 171 -18.48 -12.98 4.21
N ALA A 172 -17.72 -11.96 3.76
CA ALA A 172 -17.85 -10.57 4.20
C ALA A 172 -17.89 -9.62 2.99
N PRO A 173 -19.02 -9.55 2.26
CA PRO A 173 -19.15 -8.74 1.05
C PRO A 173 -18.95 -7.24 1.27
N ILE A 174 -19.45 -6.66 2.36
CA ILE A 174 -19.31 -5.22 2.61
C ILE A 174 -17.86 -4.88 2.93
N ALA A 175 -17.21 -5.71 3.76
CA ALA A 175 -15.80 -5.59 4.08
C ALA A 175 -14.91 -5.68 2.85
N GLY A 176 -15.21 -6.58 1.91
CA GLY A 176 -14.49 -6.68 0.64
C GLY A 176 -14.54 -5.39 -0.18
N VAL A 177 -15.69 -4.71 -0.21
CA VAL A 177 -15.85 -3.42 -0.91
C VAL A 177 -14.99 -2.34 -0.25
N PHE A 178 -15.05 -2.21 1.08
CA PHE A 178 -14.25 -1.21 1.79
C PHE A 178 -12.75 -1.52 1.75
N PHE A 179 -12.36 -2.80 1.79
CA PHE A 179 -10.96 -3.20 1.58
C PHE A 179 -10.46 -2.70 0.23
N ALA A 180 -11.22 -2.91 -0.84
CA ALA A 180 -10.85 -2.42 -2.15
C ALA A 180 -10.83 -0.88 -2.24
N ALA A 181 -11.77 -0.20 -1.58
CA ALA A 181 -11.86 1.25 -1.58
C ALA A 181 -10.72 1.92 -0.78
N GLU A 182 -10.47 1.51 0.46
CA GLU A 182 -9.48 2.13 1.35
C GLU A 182 -8.05 1.67 1.00
N ILE A 183 -7.83 0.37 0.77
CA ILE A 183 -6.48 -0.19 0.63
C ILE A 183 -6.04 -0.24 -0.83
N VAL A 184 -6.89 -0.76 -1.74
CA VAL A 184 -6.49 -0.96 -3.15
C VAL A 184 -6.56 0.34 -3.96
N LEU A 185 -7.66 1.09 -3.78
CA LEU A 185 -7.90 2.38 -4.44
C LEU A 185 -7.46 3.59 -3.61
N LEU A 186 -6.89 3.38 -2.42
CA LEU A 186 -6.30 4.42 -1.58
C LEU A 186 -7.26 5.57 -1.21
N GLY A 187 -8.56 5.28 -1.10
CA GLY A 187 -9.61 6.26 -0.80
C GLY A 187 -10.11 7.05 -2.01
N THR A 188 -9.59 6.80 -3.22
CA THR A 188 -10.05 7.45 -4.46
C THR A 188 -11.13 6.61 -5.13
N TYR A 189 -12.40 6.95 -4.95
CA TYR A 189 -13.50 6.22 -5.61
C TYR A 189 -14.59 7.14 -6.15
N GLU A 190 -14.92 6.95 -7.44
CA GLU A 190 -16.12 7.49 -8.05
C GLU A 190 -17.34 6.60 -7.76
N ILE A 191 -18.55 7.16 -7.82
CA ILE A 191 -19.81 6.41 -7.60
C ILE A 191 -19.93 5.21 -8.56
N SER A 192 -19.47 5.36 -9.80
CA SER A 192 -19.42 4.31 -10.83
C SER A 192 -18.57 3.12 -10.39
N SER A 193 -17.40 3.39 -9.79
CA SER A 193 -16.46 2.39 -9.28
C SER A 193 -17.08 1.57 -8.15
N PHE A 194 -17.84 2.20 -7.27
CA PHE A 194 -18.49 1.54 -6.13
C PHE A 194 -19.44 0.43 -6.58
N SER A 195 -20.23 0.66 -7.63
CA SER A 195 -21.17 -0.34 -8.17
C SER A 195 -20.49 -1.65 -8.60
N ALA A 196 -19.33 -1.55 -9.26
CA ALA A 196 -18.57 -2.72 -9.71
C ALA A 196 -17.98 -3.50 -8.55
N LEU A 197 -17.45 -2.81 -7.53
CA LEU A 197 -16.95 -3.44 -6.31
C LEU A 197 -18.06 -4.25 -5.62
N VAL A 198 -19.23 -3.64 -5.43
CA VAL A 198 -20.37 -4.27 -4.76
C VAL A 198 -20.84 -5.51 -5.52
N VAL A 199 -21.02 -5.40 -6.84
CA VAL A 199 -21.49 -6.52 -7.66
C VAL A 199 -20.50 -7.68 -7.67
N SER A 200 -19.21 -7.39 -7.84
CA SER A 200 -18.15 -8.40 -7.82
C SER A 200 -18.07 -9.09 -6.47
N SER A 201 -18.11 -8.31 -5.38
CA SER A 201 -18.12 -8.79 -4.00
C SER A 201 -19.32 -9.70 -3.68
N ALA A 202 -20.53 -9.28 -4.06
CA ALA A 202 -21.74 -10.05 -3.84
C ALA A 202 -21.70 -11.39 -4.59
N ILE A 203 -21.31 -11.39 -5.87
CA ILE A 203 -21.26 -12.62 -6.68
C ILE A 203 -20.18 -13.58 -6.18
N ALA A 204 -18.99 -13.06 -5.83
CA ALA A 204 -17.93 -13.89 -5.25
C ALA A 204 -18.38 -14.54 -3.93
N THR A 205 -19.13 -13.80 -3.10
CA THR A 205 -19.73 -14.32 -1.86
C THR A 205 -20.74 -15.42 -2.13
N VAL A 206 -21.63 -15.25 -3.12
CA VAL A 206 -22.60 -16.29 -3.52
C VAL A 206 -21.88 -17.57 -3.96
N VAL A 207 -20.83 -17.44 -4.79
CA VAL A 207 -20.03 -18.59 -5.22
C VAL A 207 -19.34 -19.27 -4.03
N SER A 208 -18.77 -18.51 -3.11
CA SER A 208 -18.13 -19.06 -1.91
C SER A 208 -19.12 -19.76 -0.98
N ARG A 209 -20.29 -19.15 -0.72
CA ARG A 209 -21.37 -19.73 0.11
C ARG A 209 -21.94 -21.00 -0.48
N ALA A 210 -22.02 -21.11 -1.81
CA ALA A 210 -22.43 -22.34 -2.47
C ALA A 210 -21.49 -23.52 -2.17
N TYR A 211 -20.21 -23.25 -1.86
CA TYR A 211 -19.22 -24.27 -1.53
C TYR A 211 -19.02 -24.48 -0.02
N TYR A 212 -18.88 -23.40 0.76
CA TYR A 212 -18.55 -23.44 2.20
C TYR A 212 -19.74 -23.23 3.15
N GLY A 213 -20.90 -22.82 2.64
CA GLY A 213 -22.06 -22.44 3.45
C GLY A 213 -22.02 -20.99 3.97
N GLU A 214 -23.02 -20.63 4.78
CA GLU A 214 -23.26 -19.23 5.19
C GLU A 214 -22.74 -18.85 6.58
N SER A 215 -22.08 -19.77 7.29
CA SER A 215 -21.66 -19.52 8.67
C SER A 215 -20.60 -18.41 8.78
N PRO A 216 -20.68 -17.53 9.79
CA PRO A 216 -19.62 -16.57 10.08
C PRO A 216 -18.29 -17.25 10.39
N VAL A 217 -17.17 -16.55 10.12
CA VAL A 217 -15.82 -17.07 10.37
C VAL A 217 -15.55 -17.26 11.87
N PHE A 218 -16.05 -16.32 12.69
CA PHE A 218 -15.95 -16.35 14.15
C PHE A 218 -17.33 -16.55 14.77
N GLN A 219 -17.55 -17.71 15.37
CA GLN A 219 -18.71 -17.95 16.22
C GLN A 219 -18.37 -17.45 17.62
N ILE A 220 -18.90 -16.29 17.98
CA ILE A 220 -18.69 -15.69 19.29
C ILE A 220 -19.93 -15.85 20.17
N PRO A 221 -19.76 -15.93 21.50
CA PRO A 221 -20.87 -15.80 22.42
C PRO A 221 -21.62 -14.48 22.19
N PRO A 222 -22.96 -14.45 22.38
CA PRO A 222 -23.74 -13.24 22.13
C PRO A 222 -23.21 -12.07 22.96
N TYR A 223 -22.92 -10.94 22.30
CA TYR A 223 -22.39 -9.77 22.96
C TYR A 223 -23.50 -8.93 23.59
N HIS A 224 -23.24 -8.46 24.81
CA HIS A 224 -24.09 -7.53 25.53
C HIS A 224 -23.19 -6.52 26.27
N LEU A 225 -23.47 -5.23 26.08
CA LEU A 225 -22.89 -4.18 26.91
C LEU A 225 -23.45 -4.33 28.33
N VAL A 226 -22.57 -4.53 29.32
CA VAL A 226 -22.98 -4.72 30.72
C VAL A 226 -23.32 -3.38 31.36
N SER A 227 -22.48 -2.37 31.10
CA SER A 227 -22.69 -1.01 31.60
C SER A 227 -22.12 -0.01 30.59
N SER A 228 -22.96 0.43 29.64
CA SER A 228 -22.53 1.28 28.52
C SER A 228 -21.73 2.53 28.96
N PHE A 229 -22.08 3.15 30.09
CA PHE A 229 -21.40 4.33 30.60
C PHE A 229 -19.96 4.06 31.09
N ALA A 230 -19.73 2.89 31.70
CA ALA A 230 -18.41 2.50 32.20
C ALA A 230 -17.56 1.80 31.12
N GLU A 231 -18.21 1.05 30.22
CA GLU A 231 -17.55 0.17 29.28
C GLU A 231 -17.05 0.90 28.02
N LEU A 232 -17.77 1.91 27.53
CA LEU A 232 -17.34 2.69 26.36
C LEU A 232 -16.01 3.44 26.59
N PRO A 233 -15.78 4.12 27.74
CA PRO A 233 -14.47 4.69 28.05
C PRO A 233 -13.33 3.66 28.07
N LEU A 234 -13.60 2.44 28.54
CA LEU A 234 -12.60 1.36 28.54
C LEU A 234 -12.26 0.90 27.11
N TYR A 235 -13.26 0.84 26.22
CA TYR A 235 -13.02 0.60 24.79
C TYR A 235 -12.22 1.73 24.14
N MET A 236 -12.50 2.99 24.47
CA MET A 236 -11.68 4.12 23.98
C MET A 236 -10.22 4.00 24.44
N LEU A 237 -10.00 3.64 25.72
CA LEU A 237 -8.66 3.39 26.25
C LEU A 237 -7.98 2.19 25.56
N MET A 238 -8.75 1.15 25.26
CA MET A 238 -8.25 0.01 24.47
C MET A 238 -7.83 0.46 23.06
N GLY A 239 -8.59 1.35 22.42
CA GLY A 239 -8.21 1.95 21.13
C GLY A 239 -6.84 2.62 21.19
N LEU A 240 -6.60 3.46 22.22
CA LEU A 240 -5.28 4.06 22.46
C LEU A 240 -4.18 3.00 22.60
N PHE A 241 -4.43 1.96 23.40
CA PHE A 241 -3.51 0.84 23.59
C PHE A 241 -3.21 0.10 22.28
N MET A 242 -4.23 -0.18 21.45
CA MET A 242 -4.06 -0.83 20.15
C MET A 242 -3.25 0.01 19.17
N GLY A 243 -3.44 1.33 19.16
CA GLY A 243 -2.63 2.24 18.34
C GLY A 243 -1.14 2.16 18.67
N ILE A 244 -0.79 2.09 19.96
CA ILE A 244 0.61 1.96 20.40
C ILE A 244 1.20 0.61 19.97
N ILE A 245 0.47 -0.50 20.16
CA ILE A 245 0.93 -1.83 19.73
C ILE A 245 1.08 -1.88 18.20
N ALA A 246 0.17 -1.27 17.45
CA ALA A 246 0.23 -1.23 15.99
C ALA A 246 1.51 -0.53 15.49
N VAL A 247 1.88 0.60 16.09
CA VAL A 247 3.14 1.30 15.79
C VAL A 247 4.35 0.44 16.11
N LEU A 248 4.33 -0.26 17.25
CA LEU A 248 5.39 -1.20 17.62
C LEU A 248 5.51 -2.33 16.59
N HIS A 249 4.37 -2.88 16.13
CA HIS A 249 4.33 -3.90 15.08
C HIS A 249 4.90 -3.39 13.75
N ILE A 250 4.48 -2.22 13.28
CA ILE A 250 4.98 -1.62 12.02
C ILE A 250 6.49 -1.42 12.08
N ARG A 251 7.00 -0.76 13.15
CA ARG A 251 8.43 -0.49 13.29
C ARG A 251 9.24 -1.78 13.40
N PHE A 252 8.77 -2.76 14.17
CA PHE A 252 9.44 -4.04 14.33
C PHE A 252 9.45 -4.85 13.01
N PHE A 253 8.34 -4.80 12.26
CA PHE A 253 8.21 -5.46 10.97
C PHE A 253 9.29 -5.00 10.00
N TYR A 254 9.38 -3.69 9.78
CA TYR A 254 10.32 -3.11 8.85
C TYR A 254 11.77 -3.23 9.33
N LYS A 255 12.03 -3.08 10.64
CA LYS A 255 13.36 -3.31 11.20
C LYS A 255 13.85 -4.73 10.94
N THR A 256 13.02 -5.73 11.19
CA THR A 256 13.35 -7.15 10.96
C THR A 256 13.56 -7.45 9.49
N ARG A 257 12.72 -6.89 8.63
CA ARG A 257 12.89 -7.00 7.17
C ARG A 257 14.22 -6.40 6.70
N ASP A 258 14.59 -5.24 7.21
CA ASP A 258 15.84 -4.56 6.86
C ASP A 258 17.08 -5.35 7.37
N LEU A 259 16.97 -5.96 8.56
CA LEU A 259 17.98 -6.88 9.09
C LEU A 259 18.22 -8.07 8.13
N PHE A 260 17.15 -8.73 7.68
CA PHE A 260 17.27 -9.82 6.70
C PHE A 260 17.76 -9.34 5.35
N ALA A 261 17.34 -8.15 4.89
CA ALA A 261 17.78 -7.58 3.63
C ALA A 261 19.30 -7.33 3.63
N ASN A 262 19.83 -6.70 4.69
CA ASN A 262 21.23 -6.34 4.85
C ASN A 262 22.14 -7.52 5.22
N TRP A 263 21.57 -8.67 5.57
CA TRP A 263 22.36 -9.85 5.90
C TRP A 263 23.00 -10.46 4.64
N ASN A 264 24.33 -10.55 4.61
CA ASN A 264 25.15 -11.11 3.53
C ASN A 264 25.09 -12.65 3.46
N ILE A 265 23.90 -13.22 3.40
CA ILE A 265 23.65 -14.64 3.10
C ILE A 265 22.92 -14.74 1.77
N HIS A 266 23.18 -15.82 1.03
CA HIS A 266 22.52 -16.07 -0.24
C HIS A 266 20.97 -16.05 -0.07
N PRO A 267 20.21 -15.33 -0.93
CA PRO A 267 18.78 -15.05 -0.72
C PRO A 267 17.91 -16.29 -0.50
N GLN A 268 18.32 -17.44 -1.01
CA GLN A 268 17.60 -18.72 -0.87
C GLN A 268 17.71 -19.37 0.51
N PHE A 269 18.75 -19.06 1.28
CA PHE A 269 18.88 -19.58 2.64
C PHE A 269 18.16 -18.73 3.68
N LYS A 270 17.90 -17.44 3.38
CA LYS A 270 17.19 -16.54 4.30
C LYS A 270 15.83 -17.13 4.73
N PRO A 271 14.95 -17.62 3.81
CA PRO A 271 13.67 -18.21 4.19
C PRO A 271 13.82 -19.41 5.12
N ILE A 272 14.81 -20.29 4.88
CA ILE A 272 15.08 -21.45 5.74
C ILE A 272 15.42 -20.99 7.17
N VAL A 273 16.27 -19.98 7.31
CA VAL A 273 16.62 -19.43 8.63
C VAL A 273 15.39 -18.83 9.32
N GLY A 274 14.57 -18.08 8.59
CA GLY A 274 13.31 -17.55 9.12
C GLY A 274 12.37 -18.65 9.61
N ALA A 275 12.19 -19.72 8.82
CA ALA A 275 11.39 -20.88 9.21
C ALA A 275 11.94 -21.60 10.43
N PHE A 276 13.26 -21.76 10.52
CA PHE A 276 13.90 -22.35 11.70
C PHE A 276 13.63 -21.53 12.96
N LEU A 277 13.76 -20.20 12.89
CA LEU A 277 13.48 -19.31 14.03
C LEU A 277 12.01 -19.37 14.47
N VAL A 278 11.06 -19.37 13.52
CA VAL A 278 9.63 -19.55 13.84
C VAL A 278 9.36 -20.93 14.44
N GLY A 279 10.01 -21.96 13.91
CA GLY A 279 9.96 -23.31 14.47
C GLY A 279 10.46 -23.39 15.91
N LEU A 280 11.55 -22.68 16.24
CA LEU A 280 12.07 -22.61 17.62
C LEU A 280 11.08 -21.93 18.57
N ILE A 281 10.43 -20.84 18.12
CA ILE A 281 9.38 -20.18 18.90
C ILE A 281 8.22 -21.16 19.15
N ALA A 282 7.87 -21.95 18.13
CA ALA A 282 6.76 -22.89 18.18
C ALA A 282 6.96 -24.07 19.15
N ILE A 283 8.20 -24.43 19.50
CA ILE A 283 8.49 -25.45 20.51
C ILE A 283 7.85 -25.08 21.86
N PHE A 284 7.88 -23.79 22.20
CA PHE A 284 7.32 -23.27 23.45
C PHE A 284 5.87 -22.77 23.28
N PHE A 285 5.58 -22.13 22.14
CA PHE A 285 4.28 -21.52 21.84
C PHE A 285 3.81 -21.92 20.45
N PRO A 286 3.25 -23.13 20.27
CA PRO A 286 2.80 -23.62 18.96
C PRO A 286 1.69 -22.75 18.36
N ASN A 287 0.95 -22.01 19.20
CA ASN A 287 -0.12 -21.09 18.82
C ASN A 287 0.34 -19.95 17.87
N VAL A 288 1.65 -19.73 17.74
CA VAL A 288 2.23 -18.72 16.84
C VAL A 288 2.25 -19.19 15.38
N MET A 289 2.21 -20.49 15.13
CA MET A 289 2.31 -21.07 13.78
C MET A 289 1.11 -20.74 12.90
N GLY A 290 1.34 -20.73 11.59
CA GLY A 290 0.30 -20.52 10.57
C GLY A 290 -0.38 -19.16 10.63
N ASP A 291 -1.63 -19.11 10.15
CA ASP A 291 -2.46 -17.90 10.11
C ASP A 291 -3.03 -17.53 11.49
N GLY A 292 -3.28 -18.53 12.35
CA GLY A 292 -3.66 -18.37 13.75
C GLY A 292 -5.17 -18.26 14.01
N TYR A 293 -6.03 -18.49 13.00
CA TYR A 293 -7.49 -18.37 13.15
C TYR A 293 -8.07 -19.30 14.23
N GLU A 294 -7.51 -20.49 14.42
CA GLU A 294 -7.94 -21.43 15.45
C GLU A 294 -7.77 -20.85 16.86
N TYR A 295 -6.62 -20.21 17.13
CA TYR A 295 -6.39 -19.62 18.43
C TYR A 295 -7.19 -18.33 18.63
N ILE A 296 -7.43 -17.55 17.57
CA ILE A 296 -8.36 -16.41 17.63
C ILE A 296 -9.73 -16.87 18.13
N LYS A 297 -10.27 -17.98 17.61
CA LYS A 297 -11.56 -18.54 18.10
C LYS A 297 -11.52 -18.87 19.58
N ILE A 298 -10.44 -19.45 20.09
CA ILE A 298 -10.27 -19.77 21.53
C ILE A 298 -10.28 -18.50 22.38
N VAL A 299 -9.60 -17.45 21.93
CA VAL A 299 -9.53 -16.16 22.63
C VAL A 299 -10.89 -15.45 22.63
N LEU A 300 -11.57 -15.41 21.48
CA LEU A 300 -12.90 -14.81 21.33
C LEU A 300 -13.96 -15.57 22.14
N ALA A 301 -13.82 -16.89 22.30
CA ALA A 301 -14.66 -17.70 23.17
C ALA A 301 -14.40 -17.46 24.68
N GLY A 302 -13.35 -16.70 25.04
CA GLY A 302 -13.00 -16.41 26.43
C GLY A 302 -12.27 -17.55 27.16
N HIS A 303 -11.77 -18.55 26.42
CA HIS A 303 -11.08 -19.72 26.98
C HIS A 303 -9.55 -19.56 27.04
N ALA A 304 -9.02 -18.44 26.56
CA ALA A 304 -7.58 -18.18 26.56
C ALA A 304 -7.06 -17.71 27.93
N VAL A 305 -5.85 -18.14 28.26
CA VAL A 305 -5.20 -17.80 29.53
C VAL A 305 -4.47 -16.45 29.42
N LEU A 306 -4.67 -15.57 30.41
CA LEU A 306 -4.18 -14.19 30.39
C LEU A 306 -2.67 -14.06 30.15
N TRP A 307 -1.86 -14.81 30.89
CA TRP A 307 -0.40 -14.73 30.74
C TRP A 307 0.09 -15.26 29.38
N VAL A 308 -0.61 -16.26 28.81
CA VAL A 308 -0.31 -16.78 27.47
C VAL A 308 -0.60 -15.72 26.42
N MET A 309 -1.75 -15.04 26.53
CA MET A 309 -2.09 -13.92 25.63
C MET A 309 -1.05 -12.80 25.71
N ALA A 310 -0.60 -12.42 26.91
CA ALA A 310 0.41 -11.38 27.09
C ALA A 310 1.74 -11.71 26.39
N VAL A 311 2.20 -12.95 26.48
CA VAL A 311 3.41 -13.41 25.77
C VAL A 311 3.18 -13.46 24.26
N LEU A 312 2.01 -13.94 23.82
CA LEU A 312 1.68 -14.09 22.41
C LEU A 312 1.58 -12.76 21.65
N ILE A 313 1.29 -11.64 22.32
CA ILE A 313 1.39 -10.30 21.71
C ILE A 313 2.78 -10.11 21.12
N PHE A 314 3.83 -10.32 21.91
CA PHE A 314 5.21 -10.11 21.47
C PHE A 314 5.66 -11.16 20.45
N LEU A 315 5.30 -12.43 20.67
CA LEU A 315 5.71 -13.50 19.75
C LEU A 315 5.04 -13.36 18.38
N LYS A 316 3.75 -12.98 18.32
CA LYS A 316 3.06 -12.78 17.04
C LYS A 316 3.44 -11.45 16.38
N ILE A 317 3.96 -10.47 17.12
CA ILE A 317 4.64 -9.31 16.51
C ILE A 317 5.96 -9.73 15.87
N ALA A 318 6.67 -10.70 16.43
CA ALA A 318 7.98 -11.12 15.93
C ALA A 318 7.93 -12.13 14.78
N ALA A 319 7.04 -13.12 14.84
CA ALA A 319 7.07 -14.25 13.92
C ALA A 319 6.75 -13.89 12.45
N PRO A 320 5.72 -13.09 12.11
CA PRO A 320 5.45 -12.71 10.73
C PRO A 320 6.57 -11.91 10.05
N PRO A 321 7.18 -10.89 10.68
CA PRO A 321 8.38 -10.25 10.14
C PRO A 321 9.55 -11.21 9.92
N ILE A 322 9.74 -12.20 10.80
CA ILE A 322 10.79 -13.21 10.61
C ILE A 322 10.48 -14.06 9.37
N THR A 323 9.24 -14.54 9.19
CA THR A 323 8.84 -15.30 8.01
C THR A 323 8.92 -14.47 6.73
N LEU A 324 8.27 -13.31 6.69
CA LEU A 324 8.11 -12.50 5.48
C LEU A 324 9.39 -11.72 5.15
N GLY A 325 10.11 -11.23 6.15
CA GLY A 325 11.39 -10.54 5.98
C GLY A 325 12.51 -11.48 5.53
N ALA A 326 12.48 -12.73 5.96
CA ALA A 326 13.38 -13.78 5.47
C ALA A 326 13.11 -14.18 4.01
N GLY A 327 11.93 -13.87 3.46
CA GLY A 327 11.56 -14.16 2.08
C GLY A 327 10.41 -15.15 1.91
N GLY A 328 9.76 -15.59 3.00
CA GLY A 328 8.49 -16.32 2.93
C GLY A 328 7.40 -15.50 2.24
N SER A 329 6.46 -16.18 1.58
CA SER A 329 5.39 -15.54 0.80
C SER A 329 4.09 -15.52 1.62
N GLY A 330 3.51 -14.34 1.83
CA GLY A 330 2.27 -14.22 2.59
C GLY A 330 1.85 -12.76 2.81
N GLY A 331 0.90 -12.57 3.71
CA GLY A 331 0.37 -11.29 4.16
C GLY A 331 0.48 -11.08 5.67
N THR A 332 0.19 -9.86 6.12
CA THR A 332 0.25 -9.43 7.53
C THR A 332 -1.13 -9.30 8.17
N PHE A 333 -2.20 -9.46 7.40
CA PHE A 333 -3.58 -9.25 7.84
C PHE A 333 -4.02 -10.27 8.92
N ALA A 334 -3.94 -11.59 8.67
CA ALA A 334 -4.25 -12.57 9.72
C ALA A 334 -3.39 -12.42 10.99
N PRO A 335 -2.06 -12.21 10.91
CA PRO A 335 -1.28 -11.84 12.08
C PRO A 335 -1.78 -10.59 12.81
N ALA A 336 -2.24 -9.56 12.09
CA ALA A 336 -2.83 -8.39 12.70
C ALA A 336 -4.14 -8.72 13.44
N LEU A 337 -5.03 -9.51 12.84
CA LEU A 337 -6.24 -10.00 13.51
C LEU A 337 -5.88 -10.77 14.80
N PHE A 338 -4.85 -11.63 14.73
CA PHE A 338 -4.37 -12.40 15.87
C PHE A 338 -3.85 -11.50 16.99
N ILE A 339 -2.96 -10.55 16.67
CA ILE A 339 -2.40 -9.61 17.64
C ILE A 339 -3.54 -8.81 18.30
N GLY A 340 -4.51 -8.35 17.51
CA GLY A 340 -5.70 -7.67 18.00
C GLY A 340 -6.53 -8.53 18.96
N ALA A 341 -6.76 -9.81 18.61
CA ALA A 341 -7.48 -10.73 19.48
C ALA A 341 -6.78 -10.93 20.83
N VAL A 342 -5.48 -11.25 20.82
CA VAL A 342 -4.74 -11.53 22.07
C VAL A 342 -4.48 -10.27 22.89
N ALA A 343 -4.21 -9.13 22.26
CA ALA A 343 -4.05 -7.86 22.96
C ALA A 343 -5.38 -7.38 23.55
N GLY A 344 -6.47 -7.48 22.79
CA GLY A 344 -7.81 -7.12 23.26
C GLY A 344 -8.28 -8.05 24.36
N GLY A 345 -8.08 -9.36 24.20
CA GLY A 345 -8.40 -10.36 25.22
C GLY A 345 -7.58 -10.19 26.50
N ALA A 346 -6.29 -9.84 26.39
CA ALA A 346 -5.46 -9.54 27.54
C ALA A 346 -5.91 -8.27 28.27
N PHE A 347 -6.18 -7.20 27.52
CA PHE A 347 -6.71 -5.95 28.08
C PHE A 347 -8.04 -6.20 28.79
N GLY A 348 -8.97 -6.88 28.12
CA GLY A 348 -10.28 -7.23 28.67
C GLY A 348 -10.18 -8.16 29.89
N GLY A 349 -9.25 -9.11 29.90
CA GLY A 349 -9.00 -9.98 31.05
C GLY A 349 -8.54 -9.21 32.28
N VAL A 350 -7.66 -8.23 32.12
CA VAL A 350 -7.22 -7.34 33.22
C VAL A 350 -8.38 -6.45 33.68
N VAL A 351 -9.08 -5.83 32.74
CA VAL A 351 -10.19 -4.91 33.03
C VAL A 351 -11.35 -5.63 33.72
N HIS A 352 -11.71 -6.83 33.26
CA HIS A 352 -12.75 -7.65 33.87
C HIS A 352 -12.34 -8.16 35.26
N HIS A 353 -11.05 -8.41 35.49
CA HIS A 353 -10.56 -8.73 36.83
C HIS A 353 -10.70 -7.54 37.80
N LEU A 354 -10.47 -6.31 37.33
CA LEU A 354 -10.58 -5.09 38.14
C LEU A 354 -12.04 -4.63 38.35
N PHE A 355 -12.90 -4.80 37.34
CA PHE A 355 -14.28 -4.31 37.33
C PHE A 355 -15.32 -5.37 36.90
N PRO A 356 -15.40 -6.52 37.58
CA PRO A 356 -16.17 -7.69 37.12
C PRO A 356 -17.67 -7.42 36.94
N LEU A 357 -18.24 -6.48 37.69
CA LEU A 357 -19.67 -6.14 37.65
C LEU A 357 -20.05 -5.16 36.53
N HIS A 358 -19.08 -4.50 35.88
CA HIS A 358 -19.32 -3.38 34.97
C HIS A 358 -18.82 -3.63 33.54
N THR A 359 -18.21 -4.78 33.28
CA THR A 359 -17.55 -5.07 32.00
C THR A 359 -17.98 -6.42 31.46
N ALA A 360 -18.04 -6.53 30.13
CA ALA A 360 -18.17 -7.81 29.46
C ALA A 360 -16.96 -8.73 29.72
N ALA A 361 -17.14 -9.99 29.37
CA ALA A 361 -16.08 -10.99 29.42
C ALA A 361 -14.93 -10.64 28.45
N ALA A 362 -13.73 -11.18 28.73
CA ALA A 362 -12.53 -10.93 27.93
C ALA A 362 -12.69 -11.21 26.42
N GLY A 363 -13.53 -12.18 26.04
CA GLY A 363 -13.81 -12.51 24.64
C GLY A 363 -14.44 -11.36 23.84
N ALA A 364 -15.24 -10.51 24.50
CA ALA A 364 -15.82 -9.33 23.87
C ALA A 364 -14.74 -8.27 23.54
N TYR A 365 -13.83 -8.02 24.48
CA TYR A 365 -12.69 -7.13 24.26
C TYR A 365 -11.73 -7.69 23.20
N ALA A 366 -11.55 -9.01 23.14
CA ALA A 366 -10.80 -9.65 22.08
C ALA A 366 -11.42 -9.39 20.71
N ALA A 367 -12.74 -9.57 20.57
CA ALA A 367 -13.45 -9.27 19.32
C ALA A 367 -13.25 -7.81 18.91
N VAL A 368 -13.48 -6.84 19.80
CA VAL A 368 -13.25 -5.41 19.51
C VAL A 368 -11.77 -5.15 19.17
N GLY A 369 -10.84 -5.80 19.86
CA GLY A 369 -9.40 -5.71 19.65
C GLY A 369 -8.96 -6.16 18.26
N VAL A 370 -9.58 -7.18 17.68
CA VAL A 370 -9.35 -7.63 16.29
C VAL A 370 -9.55 -6.47 15.31
N GLY A 371 -10.69 -5.78 15.41
CA GLY A 371 -11.02 -4.66 14.53
C GLY A 371 -10.15 -3.44 14.81
N ALA A 372 -9.96 -3.09 16.08
CA ALA A 372 -9.19 -1.92 16.48
C ALA A 372 -7.72 -2.01 16.08
N PHE A 373 -7.08 -3.17 16.28
CA PHE A 373 -5.69 -3.36 15.88
C PHE A 373 -5.53 -3.40 14.36
N LEU A 374 -6.45 -4.07 13.65
CA LEU A 374 -6.42 -4.08 12.19
C LEU A 374 -6.51 -2.66 11.64
N ALA A 375 -7.51 -1.88 12.09
CA ALA A 375 -7.69 -0.48 11.71
C ALA A 375 -6.44 0.36 11.97
N ALA A 376 -5.81 0.18 13.14
CA ALA A 376 -4.61 0.91 13.52
C ALA A 376 -3.39 0.51 12.71
N SER A 377 -3.23 -0.77 12.35
CA SER A 377 -2.05 -1.25 11.59
C SER A 377 -2.13 -0.92 10.10
N THR A 378 -3.32 -0.91 9.51
CA THR A 378 -3.54 -0.68 8.07
C THR A 378 -3.99 0.75 7.75
N HIS A 379 -4.30 1.55 8.76
CA HIS A 379 -4.96 2.86 8.61
C HIS A 379 -6.26 2.79 7.80
N SER A 380 -6.98 1.67 7.85
CA SER A 380 -8.21 1.42 7.09
C SER A 380 -9.37 1.06 8.05
N PRO A 381 -9.94 2.05 8.76
CA PRO A 381 -10.92 1.82 9.79
C PRO A 381 -12.24 1.23 9.25
N LEU A 382 -12.74 1.67 8.09
CA LEU A 382 -14.03 1.16 7.57
C LEU A 382 -13.93 -0.32 7.24
N THR A 383 -12.85 -0.71 6.58
CA THR A 383 -12.51 -2.11 6.28
C THR A 383 -12.53 -2.94 7.55
N ALA A 384 -11.83 -2.50 8.60
CA ALA A 384 -11.76 -3.25 9.85
C ALA A 384 -13.09 -3.35 10.60
N ILE A 385 -13.88 -2.26 10.62
CA ILE A 385 -15.21 -2.23 11.26
C ILE A 385 -16.15 -3.23 10.58
N PHE A 386 -16.29 -3.14 9.25
CA PHE A 386 -17.22 -4.01 8.52
C PHE A 386 -16.73 -5.45 8.44
N LEU A 387 -15.42 -5.68 8.35
CA LEU A 387 -14.85 -7.02 8.37
C LEU A 387 -15.18 -7.74 9.67
N LEU A 388 -14.94 -7.09 10.81
CA LEU A 388 -15.24 -7.69 12.11
C LEU A 388 -16.73 -7.93 12.30
N PHE A 389 -17.57 -6.97 11.90
CA PHE A 389 -19.02 -7.11 11.93
C PHE A 389 -19.49 -8.34 11.13
N GLU A 390 -19.07 -8.49 9.87
CA GLU A 390 -19.50 -9.61 9.03
C GLU A 390 -18.89 -10.95 9.46
N MET A 391 -17.64 -10.95 9.94
CA MET A 391 -16.99 -12.17 10.42
C MET A 391 -17.59 -12.71 11.72
N THR A 392 -18.21 -11.86 12.54
CA THR A 392 -18.84 -12.25 13.81
C THR A 392 -20.36 -12.40 13.72
N GLY A 393 -21.01 -11.64 12.83
CA GLY A 393 -22.46 -11.61 12.68
C GLY A 393 -23.22 -10.89 13.80
N ASP A 394 -22.52 -10.22 14.73
CA ASP A 394 -23.16 -9.51 15.84
C ASP A 394 -23.06 -7.98 15.67
N TYR A 395 -24.20 -7.35 15.36
CA TYR A 395 -24.31 -5.91 15.17
C TYR A 395 -23.99 -5.12 16.45
N ARG A 396 -24.14 -5.70 17.65
CA ARG A 396 -23.99 -4.97 18.91
C ARG A 396 -22.55 -4.55 19.18
N ILE A 397 -21.57 -5.21 18.55
CA ILE A 397 -20.14 -4.93 18.71
C ILE A 397 -19.72 -3.68 17.90
N ILE A 398 -20.56 -3.22 16.96
CA ILE A 398 -20.19 -2.19 16.00
C ILE A 398 -19.79 -0.87 16.66
N ILE A 399 -20.49 -0.42 17.71
CA ILE A 399 -20.21 0.86 18.38
C ILE A 399 -18.84 0.84 19.09
N PRO A 400 -18.55 -0.13 20.00
CA PRO A 400 -17.22 -0.29 20.59
C PRO A 400 -16.09 -0.35 19.56
N VAL A 401 -16.31 -1.10 18.48
CA VAL A 401 -15.35 -1.25 17.38
C VAL A 401 -15.10 0.06 16.66
N MET A 402 -16.15 0.80 16.29
CA MET A 402 -15.99 2.09 15.62
C MET A 402 -15.15 3.06 16.47
N LEU A 403 -15.46 3.19 17.75
CA LEU A 403 -14.72 4.08 18.66
C LEU A 403 -13.27 3.63 18.82
N SER A 404 -13.04 2.35 19.13
CA SER A 404 -11.70 1.81 19.37
C SER A 404 -10.83 1.87 18.11
N SER A 405 -11.41 1.55 16.94
CA SER A 405 -10.73 1.60 15.64
C SER A 405 -10.34 3.02 15.27
N ILE A 406 -11.26 3.99 15.35
CA ILE A 406 -10.94 5.39 14.99
C ILE A 406 -9.86 5.96 15.92
N ILE A 407 -9.99 5.74 17.24
CA ILE A 407 -8.99 6.20 18.21
C ILE A 407 -7.65 5.52 17.97
N GLY A 408 -7.63 4.19 17.78
CA GLY A 408 -6.41 3.44 17.52
C GLY A 408 -5.72 3.88 16.23
N THR A 409 -6.46 4.06 15.14
CA THR A 409 -5.94 4.60 13.88
C THR A 409 -5.41 6.03 14.04
N THR A 410 -6.12 6.90 14.76
CA THR A 410 -5.68 8.29 14.99
C THR A 410 -4.37 8.33 15.77
N VAL A 411 -4.25 7.51 16.82
CA VAL A 411 -3.04 7.38 17.64
C VAL A 411 -1.89 6.80 16.80
N ALA A 412 -2.14 5.74 16.04
CA ALA A 412 -1.14 5.12 15.19
C ALA A 412 -0.62 6.12 14.15
N HIS A 413 -1.52 6.83 13.46
CA HIS A 413 -1.19 7.82 12.45
C HIS A 413 -0.38 9.00 13.02
N TRP A 414 -0.71 9.44 14.25
CA TRP A 414 0.03 10.50 14.94
C TRP A 414 1.47 10.08 15.30
N LEU A 415 1.66 8.82 15.72
CA LEU A 415 2.97 8.27 16.11
C LEU A 415 3.80 7.73 14.92
N CYS A 416 3.14 7.34 13.84
CA CYS A 416 3.70 6.76 12.63
C CYS A 416 2.78 7.14 11.46
N LYS A 417 3.23 8.07 10.61
CA LYS A 417 2.42 8.55 9.47
C LYS A 417 2.03 7.41 8.51
N ASP A 418 2.96 6.49 8.30
CA ASP A 418 2.81 5.35 7.40
C ASP A 418 2.07 4.19 8.08
N SER A 419 1.17 3.55 7.34
CA SER A 419 0.61 2.23 7.64
C SER A 419 1.59 1.12 7.27
N ILE A 420 1.33 -0.12 7.71
CA ILE A 420 2.16 -1.29 7.36
C ILE A 420 2.33 -1.51 5.84
N ASP A 421 1.42 -0.97 5.02
CA ASP A 421 1.40 -1.15 3.57
C ASP A 421 2.04 0.02 2.82
N THR A 422 2.27 1.16 3.49
CA THR A 422 2.68 2.41 2.84
C THR A 422 4.14 2.82 3.09
N VAL A 423 4.80 2.27 4.12
CA VAL A 423 6.20 2.61 4.49
C VAL A 423 7.17 2.47 3.31
N ASP A 424 6.98 1.49 2.43
CA ASP A 424 7.84 1.31 1.25
C ASP A 424 7.80 2.49 0.27
N PHE A 425 6.65 3.16 0.15
CA PHE A 425 6.51 4.32 -0.72
C PHE A 425 7.19 5.55 -0.11
N THR A 426 6.96 5.79 1.18
CA THR A 426 7.57 6.92 1.90
C THR A 426 9.10 6.83 1.92
N ARG A 427 9.67 5.63 2.03
CA ARG A 427 11.12 5.40 1.91
C ARG A 427 11.69 5.73 0.54
N GLU A 428 10.86 5.69 -0.51
CA GLU A 428 11.23 6.09 -1.87
C GLU A 428 10.86 7.55 -2.18
N GLY A 429 10.38 8.32 -1.19
CA GLY A 429 9.94 9.71 -1.38
C GLY A 429 8.62 9.83 -2.14
N ILE A 430 7.81 8.77 -2.17
CA ILE A 430 6.53 8.71 -2.87
C ILE A 430 5.39 8.75 -1.86
N ASP A 431 4.51 9.75 -1.95
CA ASP A 431 3.20 9.70 -1.30
C ASP A 431 2.19 9.08 -2.28
N ILE A 432 1.67 7.90 -1.95
CA ILE A 432 0.76 7.17 -2.82
C ILE A 432 -0.67 7.72 -2.79
N HIS A 433 -1.03 8.52 -1.78
CA HIS A 433 -2.39 9.05 -1.61
C HIS A 433 -2.66 10.33 -2.41
N GLU A 434 -1.63 11.07 -2.83
CA GLU A 434 -1.77 12.33 -3.58
C GLU A 434 -2.06 12.16 -5.08
N GLY A 435 -2.28 10.92 -5.53
CA GLY A 435 -2.56 10.57 -6.91
C GLY A 435 -1.30 10.33 -7.74
N ARG A 436 -1.46 9.58 -8.85
CA ARG A 436 -0.35 9.10 -9.69
C ARG A 436 0.54 10.23 -10.22
N GLU A 437 -0.07 11.32 -10.67
CA GLU A 437 0.66 12.41 -11.33
C GLU A 437 1.54 13.16 -10.32
N THR A 438 0.95 13.57 -9.20
CA THR A 438 1.64 14.19 -8.07
C THR A 438 2.76 13.31 -7.54
N ALA A 439 2.49 12.02 -7.33
CA ALA A 439 3.46 11.05 -6.84
C ALA A 439 4.67 10.89 -7.79
N ILE A 440 4.44 10.88 -9.10
CA ILE A 440 5.53 10.80 -10.09
C ILE A 440 6.34 12.10 -10.07
N MET A 441 5.69 13.27 -10.09
CA MET A 441 6.39 14.57 -10.09
C MET A 441 7.20 14.79 -8.80
N LYS A 442 6.70 14.38 -7.63
CA LYS A 442 7.43 14.45 -6.36
C LYS A 442 8.66 13.54 -6.31
N SER A 443 8.65 12.44 -7.05
CA SER A 443 9.77 11.49 -7.07
C SER A 443 10.95 11.93 -7.96
N ILE A 444 10.78 12.97 -8.77
CA ILE A 444 11.84 13.50 -9.64
C ILE A 444 12.35 14.81 -9.03
N LYS A 445 13.67 14.90 -8.86
CA LYS A 445 14.34 16.13 -8.40
C LYS A 445 14.58 17.09 -9.55
N VAL A 446 14.47 18.40 -9.29
CA VAL A 446 14.84 19.46 -10.25
C VAL A 446 16.28 19.30 -10.73
N GLY A 447 17.16 18.83 -9.84
CA GLY A 447 18.55 18.43 -10.14
C GLY A 447 18.75 17.62 -11.42
N THR A 448 17.77 16.78 -11.79
CA THR A 448 17.86 15.88 -12.95
C THR A 448 17.56 16.55 -14.30
N LEU A 449 17.02 17.78 -14.27
CA LEU A 449 16.60 18.54 -15.45
C LEU A 449 17.41 19.82 -15.66
N LEU A 450 18.55 19.95 -14.97
CA LEU A 450 19.37 21.14 -15.12
C LEU A 450 19.90 21.26 -16.55
N ASP A 451 19.52 22.36 -17.18
CA ASP A 451 20.19 22.90 -18.35
C ASP A 451 21.23 23.90 -17.87
N GLU A 452 22.52 23.54 -17.98
CA GLU A 452 23.66 24.35 -17.55
C GLU A 452 24.00 25.46 -18.56
N ASP A 453 23.40 25.46 -19.75
CA ASP A 453 23.60 26.50 -20.77
C ASP A 453 22.76 27.76 -20.47
N VAL A 454 23.14 28.45 -19.40
CA VAL A 454 22.46 29.66 -18.93
C VAL A 454 23.13 30.91 -19.49
N ASN A 455 22.38 31.64 -20.31
CA ASN A 455 22.75 33.01 -20.66
C ASN A 455 22.40 33.94 -19.50
N PHE A 456 23.40 34.66 -18.98
CA PHE A 456 23.23 35.67 -17.94
C PHE A 456 23.63 37.05 -18.44
N ILE A 457 23.16 38.09 -17.77
CA ILE A 457 23.50 39.48 -18.08
C ILE A 457 23.94 40.24 -16.83
N SER A 458 24.94 41.10 -16.97
CA SER A 458 25.37 41.96 -15.86
C SER A 458 24.32 43.04 -15.56
N GLU A 459 24.12 43.35 -14.27
CA GLU A 459 23.24 44.45 -13.84
C GLU A 459 23.68 45.84 -14.37
N ASN A 460 24.97 45.96 -14.71
CA ASN A 460 25.59 47.18 -15.27
C ASN A 460 25.48 47.25 -16.79
N ALA A 461 25.01 46.18 -17.46
CA ALA A 461 24.81 46.16 -18.90
C ALA A 461 23.71 47.17 -19.30
N ASN A 462 23.81 47.69 -20.53
CA ASN A 462 22.75 48.53 -21.09
C ASN A 462 21.65 47.66 -21.74
N VAL A 463 20.47 48.27 -21.94
CA VAL A 463 19.34 47.57 -22.55
C VAL A 463 19.62 47.13 -24.00
N ASP A 464 20.49 47.83 -24.73
CA ASP A 464 20.84 47.48 -26.11
C ASP A 464 21.65 46.16 -26.19
N GLN A 465 22.54 45.92 -25.22
CA GLN A 465 23.23 44.64 -25.05
C GLN A 465 22.24 43.53 -24.73
N LEU A 466 21.26 43.79 -23.87
CA LEU A 466 20.19 42.84 -23.56
C LEU A 466 19.40 42.45 -24.81
N LEU A 467 19.02 43.42 -25.66
CA LEU A 467 18.31 43.16 -26.91
C LEU A 467 19.14 42.32 -27.90
N LYS A 468 20.47 42.52 -27.94
CA LYS A 468 21.36 41.66 -28.74
C LYS A 468 21.35 40.22 -28.24
N ILE A 469 21.39 40.01 -26.91
CA ILE A 469 21.30 38.67 -26.32
C ILE A 469 19.96 38.02 -26.68
N PHE A 470 18.84 38.74 -26.54
CA PHE A 470 17.52 38.25 -26.99
C PHE A 470 17.49 37.86 -28.47
N SER A 471 18.18 38.61 -29.34
CA SER A 471 18.24 38.30 -30.78
C SER A 471 19.07 37.06 -31.13
N MET A 472 20.03 36.71 -30.26
CA MET A 472 20.91 35.54 -30.43
C MET A 472 20.37 34.30 -29.72
N ALA A 473 19.57 34.48 -28.67
CA ALA A 473 18.96 33.41 -27.91
C ALA A 473 17.87 32.72 -28.73
N LYS A 474 17.98 31.40 -28.89
CA LYS A 474 17.01 30.59 -29.65
C LYS A 474 15.72 30.30 -28.87
N ASP A 475 15.81 30.18 -27.55
CA ASP A 475 14.78 29.51 -26.73
C ASP A 475 14.66 30.08 -25.29
N GLY A 476 15.17 31.28 -25.01
CA GLY A 476 15.16 31.89 -23.67
C GLY A 476 14.28 33.13 -23.59
N PHE A 477 13.31 33.15 -22.67
CA PHE A 477 12.40 34.28 -22.45
C PHE A 477 12.80 35.12 -21.23
N TYR A 478 13.57 34.52 -20.33
CA TYR A 478 14.04 35.12 -19.09
C TYR A 478 15.55 34.99 -18.98
N PHE A 479 16.22 36.07 -18.59
CA PHE A 479 17.66 36.05 -18.30
C PHE A 479 17.93 36.45 -16.86
N PRO A 480 18.68 35.62 -16.10
CA PRO A 480 19.19 36.00 -14.80
C PRO A 480 20.13 37.20 -14.92
N VAL A 481 19.92 38.17 -14.04
CA VAL A 481 20.77 39.35 -13.90
C VAL A 481 21.73 39.10 -12.76
N ILE A 482 23.02 39.24 -13.02
CA ILE A 482 24.10 38.98 -12.05
C ILE A 482 24.86 40.25 -11.67
N ASN A 483 25.36 40.29 -10.44
CA ASN A 483 26.30 41.31 -9.99
C ASN A 483 27.75 40.95 -10.31
N GLU A 484 28.68 41.83 -9.93
CA GLU A 484 30.12 41.64 -10.14
C GLU A 484 30.70 40.40 -9.42
N THR A 485 30.04 39.93 -8.36
CA THR A 485 30.41 38.70 -7.64
C THR A 485 29.83 37.42 -8.26
N GLY A 486 29.07 37.53 -9.36
CA GLY A 486 28.42 36.40 -10.05
C GLY A 486 27.11 35.93 -9.39
N MET A 487 26.63 36.64 -8.38
CA MET A 487 25.38 36.32 -7.68
C MET A 487 24.19 36.92 -8.41
N MET A 488 23.06 36.20 -8.46
CA MET A 488 21.83 36.71 -9.06
C MET A 488 21.23 37.84 -8.23
N THR A 489 21.01 38.99 -8.87
CA THR A 489 20.35 40.17 -8.28
C THR A 489 18.95 40.41 -8.83
N GLY A 490 18.59 39.79 -9.95
CA GLY A 490 17.26 39.89 -10.54
C GLY A 490 17.05 38.96 -11.72
N ILE A 491 15.89 39.08 -12.36
CA ILE A 491 15.55 38.41 -13.62
C ILE A 491 14.93 39.43 -14.57
N VAL A 492 15.21 39.32 -15.86
CA VAL A 492 14.68 40.25 -16.88
C VAL A 492 14.05 39.49 -18.04
N SER A 493 12.89 39.96 -18.48
CA SER A 493 12.16 39.46 -19.64
C SER A 493 12.01 40.54 -20.71
N LEU A 494 11.62 40.16 -21.93
CA LEU A 494 11.27 41.11 -23.00
C LEU A 494 10.11 42.05 -22.61
N GLN A 495 9.21 41.61 -21.72
CA GLN A 495 8.07 42.41 -21.28
C GLN A 495 8.51 43.59 -20.40
N ASP A 496 9.54 43.39 -19.57
CA ASP A 496 10.05 44.41 -18.66
C ASP A 496 10.70 45.58 -19.41
N VAL A 497 11.23 45.30 -20.61
CA VAL A 497 11.93 46.27 -21.45
C VAL A 497 10.97 47.04 -22.37
N LYS A 498 9.70 46.64 -22.47
CA LYS A 498 8.72 47.19 -23.43
C LYS A 498 8.55 48.72 -23.33
N THR A 499 8.66 49.28 -22.12
CA THR A 499 8.53 50.71 -21.86
C THR A 499 9.72 51.53 -22.36
N VAL A 500 10.90 50.91 -22.45
CA VAL A 500 12.18 51.53 -22.85
C VAL A 500 12.48 51.25 -24.33
N LEU A 501 11.81 50.27 -24.93
CA LEU A 501 12.11 49.71 -26.25
C LEU A 501 12.01 50.73 -27.40
N HIS A 502 11.11 51.71 -27.30
CA HIS A 502 10.78 52.64 -28.40
C HIS A 502 11.69 53.88 -28.48
N ASP A 503 12.54 54.15 -27.48
CA ASP A 503 13.40 55.33 -27.45
C ASP A 503 14.89 54.93 -27.39
N GLU A 504 15.63 55.25 -28.44
CA GLU A 504 17.08 54.96 -28.54
C GLU A 504 17.90 55.58 -27.42
N LYS A 505 17.56 56.80 -26.97
CA LYS A 505 18.32 57.47 -25.89
C LYS A 505 18.10 56.77 -24.56
N LEU A 506 16.88 56.30 -24.31
CA LEU A 506 16.56 55.56 -23.09
C LEU A 506 17.19 54.16 -23.10
N ARG A 507 17.27 53.48 -24.25
CA ARG A 507 17.95 52.17 -24.39
C ARG A 507 19.45 52.22 -24.05
N CYS A 508 20.14 53.29 -24.44
CA CYS A 508 21.57 53.43 -24.18
C CYS A 508 21.87 53.83 -22.73
N ASN A 509 20.97 54.55 -22.05
CA ASN A 509 21.19 55.09 -20.70
C ASN A 509 20.58 54.23 -19.58
N ALA A 510 19.57 53.41 -19.87
CA ALA A 510 18.97 52.51 -18.89
C ALA A 510 19.86 51.28 -18.67
N THR A 511 20.18 51.00 -17.42
CA THR A 511 20.88 49.78 -17.01
C THR A 511 19.88 48.65 -16.76
N VAL A 512 20.29 47.42 -17.05
CA VAL A 512 19.44 46.23 -16.86
C VAL A 512 19.04 46.06 -15.40
N GLY A 513 19.93 46.37 -14.45
CA GLY A 513 19.64 46.33 -13.02
C GLY A 513 18.53 47.28 -12.52
N LYS A 514 18.13 48.28 -13.33
CA LYS A 514 16.98 49.17 -13.04
C LYS A 514 15.67 48.68 -13.64
N VAL A 515 15.75 47.83 -14.67
CA VAL A 515 14.59 47.31 -15.41
C VAL A 515 14.19 45.93 -14.89
N CYS A 516 15.14 45.16 -14.35
CA CYS A 516 14.91 43.80 -13.89
C CYS A 516 13.99 43.71 -12.66
N ALA A 517 13.25 42.60 -12.57
CA ALA A 517 12.51 42.25 -11.38
C ALA A 517 13.48 41.70 -10.30
N ARG A 518 13.49 42.31 -9.11
CA ARG A 518 14.37 41.91 -8.00
C ARG A 518 13.81 40.80 -7.12
N ASN A 519 12.49 40.66 -7.05
CA ASN A 519 11.86 39.61 -6.27
C ASN A 519 11.72 38.34 -7.13
N VAL A 520 12.84 37.64 -7.30
CA VAL A 520 12.92 36.44 -8.15
C VAL A 520 12.46 35.22 -7.36
N ILE A 521 11.54 34.46 -7.94
CA ILE A 521 11.19 33.14 -7.44
C ILE A 521 12.13 32.14 -8.09
N PHE A 522 12.83 31.35 -7.29
CA PHE A 522 13.82 30.36 -7.72
C PHE A 522 13.56 29.02 -7.02
N VAL A 523 14.13 27.96 -7.59
CA VAL A 523 14.12 26.60 -7.00
C VAL A 523 15.55 26.12 -6.81
N THR A 524 15.73 25.07 -6.02
CA THR A 524 17.02 24.41 -5.76
C THR A 524 17.06 23.02 -6.40
N PRO A 525 18.24 22.43 -6.65
CA PRO A 525 18.37 21.07 -7.19
C PRO A 525 17.67 19.99 -6.34
N GLU A 526 17.51 20.24 -5.05
CA GLU A 526 16.88 19.34 -4.08
C GLU A 526 15.34 19.42 -4.09
N ASP A 527 14.77 20.48 -4.66
CA ASP A 527 13.32 20.59 -4.82
C ASP A 527 12.80 19.55 -5.82
N ASN A 528 11.52 19.17 -5.69
CA ASN A 528 10.88 18.22 -6.58
C ASN A 528 10.10 18.92 -7.70
N LEU A 529 9.79 18.18 -8.78
CA LEU A 529 9.09 18.78 -9.93
C LEU A 529 7.66 19.21 -9.63
N TYR A 530 7.01 18.62 -8.62
CA TYR A 530 5.65 19.02 -8.25
C TYR A 530 5.63 20.43 -7.66
N ASP A 531 6.55 20.73 -6.73
CA ASP A 531 6.68 22.05 -6.14
C ASP A 531 7.05 23.09 -7.21
N ALA A 532 7.96 22.74 -8.13
CA ALA A 532 8.31 23.59 -9.27
C ALA A 532 7.12 23.85 -10.22
N MET A 533 6.37 22.81 -10.58
CA MET A 533 5.17 22.92 -11.41
C MET A 533 4.08 23.78 -10.76
N ARG A 534 3.92 23.68 -9.44
CA ARG A 534 2.97 24.50 -8.68
C ARG A 534 3.34 25.99 -8.73
N ILE A 535 4.64 26.32 -8.72
CA ILE A 535 5.10 27.70 -8.91
C ILE A 535 4.71 28.18 -10.32
N PHE A 536 4.93 27.36 -11.35
CA PHE A 536 4.53 27.68 -12.72
C PHE A 536 3.03 27.92 -12.86
N ASP A 537 2.18 27.08 -12.26
CA ASP A 537 0.72 27.20 -12.37
C ASP A 537 0.14 28.39 -11.60
N ILE A 538 0.65 28.66 -10.39
CA ILE A 538 0.14 29.77 -9.57
C ILE A 538 0.60 31.12 -10.11
N LYS A 539 1.85 31.20 -10.60
CA LYS A 539 2.47 32.48 -10.98
C LYS A 539 2.47 32.74 -12.48
N GLY A 540 2.20 31.73 -13.31
CA GLY A 540 2.10 31.86 -14.76
C GLY A 540 3.44 32.15 -15.46
N PHE A 541 4.57 31.75 -14.87
CA PHE A 541 5.88 31.86 -15.52
C PHE A 541 6.10 30.71 -16.51
N ASP A 542 7.05 30.88 -17.43
CA ASP A 542 7.46 29.82 -18.39
C ASP A 542 8.83 29.22 -18.05
N GLU A 543 9.69 29.99 -17.38
CA GLU A 543 11.03 29.58 -16.94
C GLU A 543 11.31 30.07 -15.52
N ILE A 544 12.03 29.28 -14.72
CA ILE A 544 12.41 29.59 -13.34
C ILE A 544 13.92 29.30 -13.17
N PRO A 545 14.70 30.22 -12.58
CA PRO A 545 16.10 29.98 -12.29
C PRO A 545 16.28 28.92 -11.19
N VAL A 546 17.25 28.03 -11.40
CA VAL A 546 17.69 27.04 -10.42
C VAL A 546 18.96 27.55 -9.76
N VAL A 547 18.94 27.73 -8.45
CA VAL A 547 20.08 28.22 -7.67
C VAL A 547 20.66 27.15 -6.76
N GLU A 548 21.96 27.25 -6.47
CA GLU A 548 22.66 26.29 -5.59
C GLU A 548 22.09 26.26 -4.17
N ASP A 549 21.95 27.43 -3.53
CA ASP A 549 21.38 27.57 -2.19
C ASP A 549 20.55 28.87 -2.09
N LYS A 550 19.61 28.90 -1.14
CA LYS A 550 18.75 30.04 -0.87
C LYS A 550 19.50 31.24 -0.28
N ASN A 551 20.60 30.99 0.43
CA ASN A 551 21.43 32.04 1.03
C ASN A 551 22.44 32.62 0.03
N SER A 552 22.85 31.83 -0.95
CA SER A 552 23.77 32.20 -2.01
C SER A 552 23.15 31.87 -3.37
N PRO A 553 22.38 32.80 -3.96
CA PRO A 553 21.69 32.59 -5.24
C PRO A 553 22.66 32.60 -6.44
N TRP A 554 23.56 31.63 -6.47
CA TRP A 554 24.37 31.29 -7.63
C TRP A 554 23.50 30.47 -8.59
N VAL A 555 23.32 30.95 -9.82
CA VAL A 555 22.44 30.28 -10.80
C VAL A 555 23.18 29.12 -11.44
N LEU A 556 22.65 27.93 -11.24
CA LEU A 556 23.16 26.69 -11.84
C LEU A 556 22.51 26.41 -13.19
N GLY A 557 21.25 26.81 -13.37
CA GLY A 557 20.45 26.43 -14.53
C GLY A 557 19.17 27.25 -14.69
N MET A 558 18.50 27.09 -15.83
CA MET A 558 17.13 27.55 -16.03
C MET A 558 16.22 26.34 -16.22
N LEU A 559 15.16 26.24 -15.41
CA LEU A 559 14.16 25.19 -15.53
C LEU A 559 12.99 25.71 -16.37
N LYS A 560 12.62 25.01 -17.44
CA LYS A 560 11.45 25.38 -18.26
C LYS A 560 10.26 24.48 -17.95
N ARG A 561 9.05 25.02 -18.09
CA ARG A 561 7.81 24.26 -17.94
C ARG A 561 7.73 23.06 -18.89
N ARG A 562 8.28 23.19 -20.11
CA ARG A 562 8.32 22.08 -21.10
C ARG A 562 9.16 20.89 -20.60
N ASP A 563 10.27 21.16 -19.92
CA ASP A 563 11.23 20.13 -19.50
C ASP A 563 10.64 19.31 -18.36
N ILE A 564 9.88 19.95 -17.47
CA ILE A 564 9.09 19.26 -16.44
C ILE A 564 8.09 18.29 -17.08
N LEU A 565 7.32 18.76 -18.07
CA LEU A 565 6.32 17.93 -18.75
C LEU A 565 6.96 16.78 -19.53
N GLU A 566 8.08 17.03 -20.20
CA GLU A 566 8.82 15.99 -20.92
C GLU A 566 9.41 14.95 -19.96
N ALA A 567 9.99 15.38 -18.85
CA ALA A 567 10.51 14.49 -17.81
C ALA A 567 9.40 13.65 -17.19
N TYR A 568 8.26 14.27 -16.88
CA TYR A 568 7.07 13.58 -16.41
C TYR A 568 6.62 12.53 -17.42
N HIS A 569 6.45 12.87 -18.70
CA HIS A 569 6.06 11.92 -19.74
C HIS A 569 7.07 10.79 -19.90
N ARG A 570 8.37 11.11 -19.88
CA ARG A 570 9.45 10.12 -19.96
C ARG A 570 9.42 9.16 -18.79
N GLU A 571 9.16 9.64 -17.57
CA GLU A 571 9.06 8.81 -16.38
C GLU A 571 7.76 7.99 -16.36
N VAL A 572 6.63 8.56 -16.79
CA VAL A 572 5.38 7.83 -17.01
C VAL A 572 5.57 6.70 -18.01
N ILE A 573 6.27 6.96 -19.10
CA ILE A 573 6.66 5.98 -20.11
C ILE A 573 7.60 4.94 -19.49
N LYS A 574 8.65 5.33 -18.77
CA LYS A 574 9.58 4.38 -18.15
C LYS A 574 8.87 3.45 -17.16
N ARG A 575 7.95 4.00 -16.38
CA ARG A 575 7.08 3.24 -15.44
C ARG A 575 5.97 2.45 -16.15
N GLY A 576 5.61 2.82 -17.39
CA GLY A 576 4.60 2.16 -18.23
C GLY A 576 5.14 1.21 -19.31
N ILE A 577 6.42 1.28 -19.68
CA ILE A 577 7.07 0.59 -20.81
C ILE A 577 8.11 -0.44 -20.31
N SER A 578 7.85 -1.09 -19.17
CA SER A 578 8.44 -2.44 -18.94
C SER A 578 7.69 -3.55 -19.69
N ALA A 579 6.70 -3.21 -20.53
CA ALA A 579 6.05 -4.12 -21.47
C ALA A 579 6.77 -4.08 -22.82
N LYS A 580 7.67 -5.05 -23.02
CA LYS A 580 8.47 -5.34 -24.23
C LYS A 580 8.00 -4.67 -25.54
N SER A 581 8.91 -3.88 -26.11
CA SER A 581 9.09 -3.70 -27.54
C SER A 581 9.05 -5.04 -28.27
N CYS A 582 7.99 -5.28 -29.03
CA CYS A 582 8.04 -6.22 -30.15
C CYS A 582 8.63 -5.44 -31.33
N PRO A 583 9.78 -5.84 -31.90
CA PRO A 583 10.31 -5.16 -33.07
C PRO A 583 9.35 -5.43 -34.23
N ILE A 584 8.70 -4.38 -34.72
CA ILE A 584 8.01 -4.43 -36.00
C ILE A 584 9.10 -4.67 -37.04
N LYS A 585 9.18 -5.90 -37.55
CA LYS A 585 9.90 -6.17 -38.80
C LYS A 585 9.12 -5.48 -39.91
N PHE A 586 9.75 -4.52 -40.55
CA PHE A 586 9.38 -4.14 -41.90
C PHE A 586 9.99 -5.18 -42.83
N ASP A 587 9.15 -6.06 -43.38
CA ASP A 587 9.38 -6.71 -44.67
C ASP A 587 8.25 -6.22 -45.61
#